data_AF-A0A7S2D6T4-F1
#
_entry.id   AF-A0A7S2D6T4-F1
#
_cell.length_a   1.000
_cell.length_b   1.000
_cell.length_c   1.000
_cell.angle_alpha   90.00
_cell.angle_beta   90.00
_cell.angle_gamma   90.00
#
_symmetry.space_group_name_H-M   'P 1'
#
loop_
_entity.id
_entity.type
_entity.pdbx_description
1 polymer ?
#
loop_
_entity_poly.entity_id
_entity_poly.type
_entity_poly.pdbx_seq_one_letter_code
_entity_poly.pdbx_strand_id
1 'polypeptide(L)'
;HSSADDGGGGGGGASYPDLRTWAVNLVGRLWSHPACIECFRETLDADVHPEYYERVREPMFLDTVMANLERQDGEGYSDDRSFARDVRLVFQNAIDYNEKLSHDNDNESESSSTTPSLSPAYQKAHTLIAYFNDLYEQARPAGLSLWDARRPTTTTPHDDDDDDDDDDDDD
;
A
#
# COMPACT_ATOMS: atom_id res chain seq x y z
N HIS A 1 -6.91 25.45 47.06
CA HIS A 1 -6.70 24.00 47.17
C HIS A 1 -7.83 23.34 46.41
N SER A 2 -7.66 22.57 45.35
CA SER A 2 -6.50 22.17 44.58
C SER A 2 -7.03 21.87 43.18
N SER A 3 -6.38 22.42 42.15
CA SER A 3 -6.56 21.93 40.78
C SER A 3 -5.92 20.55 40.72
N ALA A 4 -6.71 19.54 40.37
CA ALA A 4 -6.22 18.23 39.99
C ALA A 4 -6.27 18.15 38.46
N ASP A 5 -5.07 18.06 37.91
CA ASP A 5 -4.67 17.38 36.68
C ASP A 5 -5.59 16.19 36.32
N ASP A 6 -5.98 16.07 35.06
CA ASP A 6 -6.02 14.74 34.42
C ASP A 6 -5.91 14.87 32.90
N GLY A 7 -4.79 14.37 32.38
CA GLY A 7 -4.86 13.35 31.34
C GLY A 7 -5.00 13.83 29.90
N GLY A 8 -3.87 13.82 29.18
CA GLY A 8 -3.83 13.96 27.73
C GLY A 8 -4.71 12.92 27.01
N GLY A 9 -5.60 13.42 26.15
CA GLY A 9 -6.27 12.62 25.13
C GLY A 9 -5.32 12.36 23.97
N GLY A 10 -4.41 11.39 24.14
CA GLY A 10 -3.73 10.76 23.03
C GLY A 10 -4.78 10.14 22.12
N GLY A 11 -4.96 10.71 20.92
CA GLY A 11 -5.80 10.12 19.89
C GLY A 11 -5.26 8.74 19.57
N GLY A 12 -5.92 7.71 20.09
CA GLY A 12 -5.59 6.30 19.88
C GLY A 12 -5.66 5.98 18.39
N GLY A 13 -4.50 5.97 17.74
CA GLY A 13 -4.32 5.49 16.38
C GLY A 13 -4.57 3.99 16.32
N ALA A 14 -5.72 3.63 15.73
CA ALA A 14 -6.09 2.36 15.12
C ALA A 14 -5.64 1.05 15.79
N SER A 15 -6.60 0.32 16.38
CA SER A 15 -6.42 -1.11 16.70
C SER A 15 -6.76 -1.99 15.49
N TYR A 16 -5.84 -2.07 14.53
CA TYR A 16 -5.68 -3.22 13.64
C TYR A 16 -4.72 -4.23 14.30
N PRO A 17 -4.61 -5.50 13.84
CA PRO A 17 -3.33 -6.17 13.96
C PRO A 17 -2.29 -5.22 13.33
N ASP A 18 -1.37 -4.72 14.17
CA ASP A 18 -0.30 -3.75 13.88
C ASP A 18 0.01 -3.62 12.38
N LEU A 19 -0.11 -2.41 11.80
CA LEU A 19 0.19 -2.09 10.40
C LEU A 19 1.46 -2.80 9.91
N ARG A 20 2.48 -2.83 10.77
CA ARG A 20 3.73 -3.52 10.54
C ARG A 20 3.54 -5.02 10.32
N THR A 21 2.78 -5.71 11.17
CA THR A 21 2.51 -7.15 11.02
C THR A 21 1.85 -7.44 9.68
N TRP A 22 0.83 -6.67 9.32
CA TRP A 22 0.14 -6.85 8.04
C TRP A 22 1.07 -6.56 6.84
N ALA A 23 1.78 -5.43 6.86
CA ALA A 23 2.66 -5.03 5.76
C ALA A 23 3.86 -5.99 5.59
N VAL A 24 4.47 -6.46 6.68
CA VAL A 24 5.52 -7.49 6.65
C VAL A 24 5.03 -8.77 5.99
N ASN A 25 3.79 -9.20 6.24
CA ASN A 25 3.22 -10.37 5.56
C ASN A 25 3.08 -10.16 4.05
N LEU A 26 2.67 -8.95 3.62
CA LEU A 26 2.57 -8.63 2.19
C LEU A 26 3.94 -8.63 1.51
N VAL A 27 4.95 -8.00 2.13
CA VAL A 27 6.31 -8.01 1.59
C VAL A 27 6.89 -9.42 1.57
N GLY A 28 6.63 -10.24 2.59
CA GLY A 28 7.05 -11.65 2.62
C GLY A 28 6.47 -12.48 1.46
N ARG A 29 5.22 -12.19 1.04
CA ARG A 29 4.61 -12.82 -0.15
C ARG A 29 5.29 -12.36 -1.43
N LEU A 30 5.60 -11.06 -1.56
CA LEU A 30 6.36 -10.54 -2.71
C LEU A 30 7.74 -11.21 -2.78
N TRP A 31 8.47 -11.27 -1.66
CA TRP A 31 9.80 -11.87 -1.57
C TRP A 31 9.85 -13.34 -2.00
N SER A 32 8.73 -14.04 -1.81
CA SER A 32 8.56 -15.46 -2.15
C SER A 32 8.03 -15.67 -3.57
N HIS A 33 7.63 -14.60 -4.28
CA HIS A 33 7.10 -14.69 -5.62
C HIS A 33 8.23 -14.95 -6.63
N PRO A 34 8.11 -15.92 -7.56
CA PRO A 34 9.17 -16.26 -8.52
C PRO A 34 9.72 -15.06 -9.30
N ALA A 35 8.81 -14.19 -9.80
CA ALA A 35 9.19 -12.97 -10.51
C ALA A 35 10.04 -12.01 -9.66
N CYS A 36 9.83 -11.96 -8.34
CA CYS A 36 10.62 -11.14 -7.43
C CYS A 36 12.00 -11.77 -7.18
N ILE A 37 12.04 -13.09 -6.98
CA ILE A 37 13.29 -13.84 -6.75
C ILE A 37 14.26 -13.64 -7.90
N GLU A 38 13.76 -13.67 -9.13
CA GLU A 38 14.61 -13.61 -10.31
C GLU A 38 15.17 -12.21 -10.62
N CYS A 39 14.59 -11.13 -10.09
CA CYS A 39 14.94 -9.78 -10.55
C CYS A 39 14.96 -8.65 -9.51
N PHE A 40 14.47 -8.85 -8.27
CA PHE A 40 14.14 -7.73 -7.36
C PHE A 40 14.54 -7.94 -5.89
N ARG A 41 15.26 -9.02 -5.55
CA ARG A 41 15.68 -9.29 -4.16
C ARG A 41 16.92 -8.53 -3.70
N GLU A 42 17.67 -7.96 -4.62
CA GLU A 42 18.95 -7.31 -4.31
C GLU A 42 18.89 -5.82 -4.66
N THR A 43 19.49 -5.01 -3.79
CA THR A 43 19.74 -3.59 -4.06
C THR A 43 20.80 -3.44 -5.15
N LEU A 44 20.71 -2.38 -5.94
CA LEU A 44 21.74 -2.05 -6.93
C LEU A 44 22.81 -1.16 -6.29
N ASP A 45 24.08 -1.55 -6.35
CA ASP A 45 25.19 -0.72 -5.88
C ASP A 45 25.37 0.50 -6.80
N ALA A 46 25.45 1.71 -6.24
CA ALA A 46 25.55 2.96 -7.00
C ALA A 46 26.89 3.13 -7.73
N ASP A 47 27.97 2.53 -7.22
CA ASP A 47 29.27 2.54 -7.89
C ASP A 47 29.30 1.56 -9.08
N VAL A 48 28.47 0.52 -9.03
CA VAL A 48 28.37 -0.51 -10.08
C VAL A 48 27.32 -0.15 -11.14
N HIS A 49 26.23 0.50 -10.72
CA HIS A 49 25.09 0.87 -11.57
C HIS A 49 24.79 2.38 -11.54
N PRO A 50 25.78 3.26 -11.80
CA PRO A 50 25.57 4.71 -11.75
C PRO A 50 24.46 5.17 -12.71
N GLU A 51 24.31 4.51 -13.86
CA GLU A 51 23.30 4.80 -14.87
C GLU A 51 21.86 4.62 -14.36
N TYR A 52 21.65 3.71 -13.40
CA TYR A 52 20.35 3.52 -12.76
C TYR A 52 20.00 4.75 -11.91
N TYR A 53 20.95 5.19 -11.09
CA TYR A 53 20.78 6.34 -10.20
C TYR A 53 20.72 7.69 -10.93
N GLU A 54 21.25 7.76 -12.15
CA GLU A 54 21.07 8.93 -13.03
C GLU A 54 19.66 9.01 -13.63
N ARG A 55 19.04 7.86 -13.92
CA ARG A 55 17.75 7.78 -14.62
C ARG A 55 16.54 7.65 -13.69
N VAL A 56 16.74 7.04 -12.53
CA VAL A 56 15.70 6.84 -11.51
C VAL A 56 15.81 7.91 -10.44
N ARG A 57 14.78 8.76 -10.36
CA ARG A 57 14.78 9.94 -9.47
C ARG A 57 14.68 9.57 -7.99
N GLU A 58 13.94 8.51 -7.67
CA GLU A 58 13.65 8.11 -6.29
C GLU A 58 13.86 6.60 -6.15
N PRO A 59 15.11 6.14 -6.00
CA PRO A 59 15.42 4.72 -5.83
C PRO A 59 14.68 4.13 -4.63
N MET A 60 14.10 2.95 -4.79
CA MET A 60 13.40 2.23 -3.74
C MET A 60 13.59 0.73 -3.95
N PHE A 61 13.81 0.00 -2.85
CA PHE A 61 14.07 -1.44 -2.85
C PHE A 61 13.24 -2.13 -1.76
N LEU A 62 12.91 -3.42 -1.95
CA LEU A 62 12.12 -4.15 -0.95
C LEU A 62 12.84 -4.27 0.39
N ASP A 63 14.18 -4.34 0.41
CA ASP A 63 14.97 -4.26 1.64
C ASP A 63 14.76 -2.94 2.37
N THR A 64 14.76 -1.83 1.65
CA THR A 64 14.49 -0.49 2.21
C THR A 64 13.08 -0.41 2.77
N VAL A 65 12.10 -0.98 2.06
CA VAL A 65 10.72 -1.06 2.55
C VAL A 65 10.63 -1.87 3.84
N MET A 66 11.29 -3.04 3.90
CA MET A 66 11.34 -3.86 5.12
C MET A 66 12.00 -3.13 6.28
N ALA A 67 13.14 -2.48 6.05
CA ALA A 67 13.81 -1.68 7.07
C ALA A 67 12.90 -0.58 7.60
N ASN A 68 12.20 0.15 6.73
CA ASN A 68 11.24 1.19 7.11
C ASN A 68 10.06 0.66 7.93
N LEU A 69 9.62 -0.59 7.69
CA LEU A 69 8.61 -1.27 8.51
C LEU A 69 9.12 -1.68 9.90
N GLU A 70 10.43 -1.89 10.05
CA GLU A 70 11.04 -2.32 11.31
C GLU A 70 11.49 -1.16 12.22
N ARG A 71 11.44 0.07 11.71
CA ARG A 71 11.78 1.27 12.47
C ARG A 71 10.87 1.45 13.68
N GLN A 72 11.48 1.55 14.86
CA GLN A 72 10.79 1.73 16.15
C GLN A 72 10.84 3.19 16.65
N ASP A 73 11.58 4.05 15.97
CA ASP A 73 11.81 5.46 16.31
C ASP A 73 10.65 6.39 15.87
N GLY A 74 9.60 5.85 15.26
CA GLY A 74 8.47 6.62 14.72
C GLY A 74 8.74 7.21 13.32
N GLU A 75 9.93 6.99 12.76
CA GLU A 75 10.34 7.44 11.42
C GLU A 75 10.02 6.39 10.33
N GLY A 76 9.32 5.31 10.69
CA GLY A 76 8.80 4.30 9.77
C GLY A 76 7.50 4.73 9.10
N TYR A 77 6.78 3.77 8.52
CA TYR A 77 5.48 4.06 7.90
C TYR A 77 4.41 4.34 8.97
N SER A 78 3.85 5.55 8.95
CA SER A 78 2.72 5.97 9.78
C SER A 78 1.36 5.48 9.30
N ASP A 79 1.26 5.14 8.01
CA ASP A 79 0.03 4.77 7.34
C ASP A 79 0.30 3.75 6.21
N ASP A 80 -0.75 3.02 5.84
CA ASP A 80 -0.70 1.96 4.84
C ASP A 80 -0.47 2.49 3.41
N ARG A 81 -0.86 3.74 3.12
CA ARG A 81 -0.73 4.32 1.79
C ARG A 81 0.71 4.69 1.49
N SER A 82 1.42 5.24 2.48
CA SER A 82 2.86 5.52 2.41
C SER A 82 3.66 4.25 2.16
N PHE A 83 3.36 3.17 2.88
CA PHE A 83 3.92 1.84 2.62
C PHE A 83 3.63 1.36 1.19
N ALA A 84 2.36 1.41 0.77
CA ALA A 84 1.95 0.90 -0.53
C ALA A 84 2.51 1.72 -1.70
N ARG A 85 2.74 3.02 -1.51
CA ARG A 85 3.44 3.88 -2.47
C ARG A 85 4.86 3.36 -2.69
N ASP A 86 5.61 3.13 -1.63
CA ASP A 86 7.02 2.74 -1.74
C ASP A 86 7.19 1.33 -2.33
N VAL A 87 6.30 0.38 -1.99
CA VAL A 87 6.29 -0.94 -2.65
C VAL A 87 6.04 -0.82 -4.16
N ARG A 88 5.07 0.00 -4.58
CA ARG A 88 4.80 0.21 -6.00
C ARG A 88 5.98 0.91 -6.69
N LEU A 89 6.63 1.84 -6.00
CA LEU A 89 7.77 2.58 -6.51
C LEU A 89 8.95 1.66 -6.88
N VAL A 90 9.22 0.60 -6.09
CA VAL A 90 10.24 -0.42 -6.42
C VAL A 90 10.07 -0.90 -7.86
N PHE A 91 8.85 -1.30 -8.22
CA PHE A 91 8.56 -1.91 -9.51
C PHE A 91 8.32 -0.86 -10.61
N GLN A 92 7.78 0.31 -10.27
CA GLN A 92 7.62 1.43 -11.20
C GLN A 92 8.98 1.94 -11.68
N ASN A 93 9.95 2.10 -10.78
CA ASN A 93 11.32 2.47 -11.15
C ASN A 93 11.92 1.48 -12.15
N ALA A 94 11.64 0.18 -11.98
CA ALA A 94 12.10 -0.83 -12.92
C ALA A 94 11.42 -0.73 -14.27
N ILE A 95 10.10 -0.49 -14.31
CA ILE A 95 9.34 -0.27 -15.55
C ILE A 95 9.92 0.94 -16.30
N ASP A 96 10.02 2.09 -15.62
CA ASP A 96 10.48 3.35 -16.20
C ASP A 96 11.93 3.27 -16.70
N TYR A 97 12.81 2.63 -15.93
CA TYR A 97 14.20 2.43 -16.32
C TYR A 97 14.30 1.59 -17.60
N ASN A 98 13.54 0.48 -17.66
CA ASN A 98 13.59 -0.44 -18.79
C ASN A 98 12.87 0.10 -20.05
N GLU A 99 11.80 0.89 -19.90
CA GLU A 99 11.11 1.53 -21.04
C GLU A 99 12.01 2.56 -21.74
N LYS A 100 12.73 3.38 -20.95
CA LYS A 100 13.69 4.34 -21.50
C LYS A 100 14.86 3.65 -22.21
N LEU A 101 15.31 2.50 -21.70
CA LEU A 101 16.36 1.71 -22.37
C LEU A 101 15.92 1.18 -23.74
N SER A 102 14.65 0.79 -23.91
CA SER A 102 14.15 0.42 -25.25
C SER A 102 14.17 1.61 -26.21
N HIS A 103 13.70 2.78 -25.76
CA HIS A 103 13.66 3.98 -26.61
C HIS A 103 15.04 4.47 -27.05
N ASP A 104 16.08 4.33 -26.21
CA ASP A 104 17.45 4.69 -26.58
C ASP A 104 18.03 3.78 -27.68
N ASN A 105 17.55 2.54 -27.79
CA ASN A 105 18.03 1.55 -28.77
C ASN A 105 17.28 1.60 -30.12
N ASP A 106 16.11 2.24 -30.18
CA ASP A 106 15.23 2.23 -31.36
C ASP A 106 15.61 3.24 -32.46
N ASN A 107 16.81 3.82 -32.44
CA ASN A 107 17.32 4.67 -33.53
C ASN A 107 17.85 3.88 -34.75
N GLU A 108 17.59 2.57 -34.86
CA GLU A 108 17.90 1.80 -36.08
C GLU A 108 16.73 0.90 -36.50
N SER A 109 16.07 1.32 -37.58
CA SER A 109 15.00 0.64 -38.34
C SER A 109 13.57 0.88 -37.88
N GLU A 110 13.04 1.99 -38.39
CA GLU A 110 11.62 2.20 -38.73
C GLU A 110 10.94 0.90 -39.22
N SER A 111 9.69 0.72 -38.80
CA SER A 111 8.69 -0.19 -39.38
C SER A 111 8.73 -1.66 -38.96
N SER A 112 8.19 -1.96 -37.78
CA SER A 112 7.15 -3.00 -37.64
C SER A 112 6.47 -2.88 -36.29
N SER A 113 5.15 -3.03 -36.31
CA SER A 113 4.22 -3.09 -35.17
C SER A 113 4.43 -4.28 -34.22
N THR A 114 5.68 -4.66 -33.97
CA THR A 114 6.07 -5.69 -33.02
C THR A 114 6.64 -4.95 -31.83
N THR A 115 5.89 -4.93 -30.73
CA THR A 115 6.38 -4.50 -29.41
C THR A 115 7.82 -4.97 -29.23
N PRO A 116 8.83 -4.08 -29.09
CA PRO A 116 10.16 -4.54 -28.76
C PRO A 116 10.00 -5.35 -27.46
N SER A 117 10.58 -6.55 -27.46
CA SER A 117 10.46 -7.50 -26.36
C SER A 117 10.95 -6.85 -25.07
N LEU A 118 10.04 -6.16 -24.36
CA LEU A 118 10.31 -5.50 -23.09
C LEU A 118 11.00 -6.51 -22.17
N SER A 119 12.07 -6.06 -21.49
CA SER A 119 12.98 -6.95 -20.76
C SER A 119 12.21 -7.88 -19.80
N PRO A 120 12.73 -9.07 -19.47
CA PRO A 120 12.09 -9.94 -18.48
C PRO A 120 11.80 -9.22 -17.15
N ALA A 121 12.66 -8.28 -16.75
CA ALA A 121 12.46 -7.45 -15.56
C ALA A 121 11.24 -6.52 -15.70
N TYR A 122 11.03 -5.90 -16.86
CA TYR A 122 9.85 -5.07 -17.13
C TYR A 122 8.55 -5.87 -16.97
N GLN A 123 8.47 -7.04 -17.59
CA GLN A 123 7.26 -7.89 -17.54
C GLN A 123 6.98 -8.39 -16.12
N LYS A 124 8.04 -8.75 -15.39
CA LYS A 124 7.97 -9.18 -13.99
C LYS A 124 7.54 -8.04 -13.06
N ALA A 125 8.00 -6.82 -13.30
CA ALA A 125 7.60 -5.65 -12.52
C ALA A 125 6.08 -5.38 -12.63
N HIS A 126 5.51 -5.41 -13.85
CA HIS A 126 4.06 -5.31 -14.05
C HIS A 126 3.30 -6.41 -13.31
N THR A 127 3.77 -7.65 -13.41
CA THR A 127 3.20 -8.79 -12.69
C THR A 127 3.19 -8.57 -11.18
N LEU A 128 4.30 -8.07 -10.61
CA LEU A 128 4.45 -7.85 -9.18
C LEU A 128 3.60 -6.67 -8.68
N ILE A 129 3.43 -5.60 -9.47
CA ILE A 129 2.50 -4.49 -9.14
C ILE A 129 1.07 -5.01 -9.07
N ALA A 130 0.63 -5.77 -10.09
CA ALA A 130 -0.71 -6.34 -10.11
C ALA A 130 -0.94 -7.27 -8.91
N TYR A 131 0.00 -8.20 -8.68
CA TYR A 131 -0.05 -9.11 -7.54
C TYR A 131 -0.07 -8.37 -6.19
N PHE A 132 0.75 -7.33 -6.02
CA PHE A 132 0.74 -6.51 -4.81
C PHE A 132 -0.61 -5.81 -4.60
N ASN A 133 -1.18 -5.19 -5.65
CA ASN A 133 -2.46 -4.50 -5.54
C ASN A 133 -3.59 -5.46 -5.15
N ASP A 134 -3.61 -6.66 -5.73
CA ASP A 134 -4.58 -7.69 -5.37
C ASP A 134 -4.43 -8.12 -3.90
N LEU A 135 -3.20 -8.34 -3.44
CA LEU A 135 -2.93 -8.65 -2.03
C LEU A 135 -3.33 -7.51 -1.10
N TYR A 136 -3.02 -6.26 -1.48
CA TYR A 136 -3.30 -5.06 -0.72
C TYR A 136 -4.81 -4.90 -0.50
N GLU A 137 -5.62 -5.09 -1.54
CA GLU A 137 -7.09 -4.99 -1.42
C GLU A 137 -7.71 -6.20 -0.71
N GLN A 138 -7.24 -7.43 -0.98
CA GLN A 138 -7.79 -8.64 -0.34
C GLN A 138 -7.47 -8.72 1.16
N ALA A 139 -6.28 -8.24 1.55
CA ALA A 139 -5.83 -8.27 2.93
C ALA A 139 -6.22 -7.01 3.70
N ARG A 140 -6.93 -6.04 3.08
CA ARG A 140 -7.49 -4.90 3.80
C ARG A 140 -8.60 -5.39 4.72
N PRO A 141 -8.47 -5.22 6.05
CA PRO A 141 -9.52 -5.61 6.98
C PRO A 141 -10.82 -4.88 6.65
N ALA A 142 -11.93 -5.63 6.62
CA ALA A 142 -13.27 -5.13 6.39
C ALA A 142 -13.60 -4.05 7.44
N GLY A 143 -13.58 -2.79 7.03
CA GLY A 143 -13.66 -1.62 7.91
C GLY A 143 -13.05 -0.37 7.28
N LEU A 144 -12.21 -0.53 6.26
CA LEU A 144 -11.78 0.57 5.37
C LEU A 144 -12.46 0.44 4.01
N SER A 145 -13.77 0.39 4.01
CA SER A 145 -14.52 0.56 2.79
C SER A 145 -14.74 2.04 2.50
N LEU A 146 -14.34 2.50 1.30
CA LEU A 146 -14.77 3.79 0.76
C LEU A 146 -16.31 3.85 0.57
N TRP A 147 -17.01 2.70 0.55
CA TRP A 147 -18.46 2.58 0.40
C TRP A 147 -19.24 2.54 1.73
N ASP A 148 -18.59 2.31 2.88
CA ASP A 148 -19.27 2.36 4.20
C ASP A 148 -19.64 3.79 4.60
N ALA A 149 -19.01 4.82 4.02
CA ALA A 149 -19.36 6.22 4.24
C ALA A 149 -20.68 6.68 3.58
N ARG A 150 -21.41 5.78 2.89
CA ARG A 150 -22.62 6.12 2.13
C ARG A 150 -23.88 5.35 2.50
N ARG A 151 -23.85 4.51 3.55
CA ARG A 151 -25.09 3.99 4.12
C ARG A 151 -25.52 4.90 5.26
N PRO A 152 -26.65 5.64 5.15
CA PRO A 152 -27.26 6.21 6.34
C PRO A 152 -27.57 5.05 7.29
N THR A 153 -27.04 5.14 8.52
CA THR A 153 -27.27 4.18 9.58
C THR A 153 -28.75 4.22 9.97
N THR A 154 -29.58 3.41 9.33
CA THR A 154 -30.91 3.09 9.87
C THR A 154 -30.77 1.90 10.80
N THR A 155 -30.18 2.13 11.96
CA THR A 155 -30.32 1.25 13.13
C THR A 155 -30.75 2.12 14.28
N THR A 156 -32.05 2.36 14.38
CA THR A 156 -32.71 2.57 15.67
C THR A 156 -33.28 1.22 16.07
N PRO A 157 -32.74 0.55 17.11
CA PRO A 157 -33.50 -0.43 17.87
C PRO A 157 -34.38 0.36 18.85
N HIS A 158 -35.69 0.20 18.76
CA HIS A 158 -36.59 0.65 19.80
C HIS A 158 -37.68 -0.41 19.94
N ASP A 159 -37.30 -1.50 20.59
CA ASP A 159 -38.24 -2.25 21.41
C ASP A 159 -38.05 -1.77 22.85
N ASP A 160 -39.17 -1.70 23.56
CA ASP A 160 -39.36 -1.46 24.99
C ASP A 160 -39.27 0.01 25.45
N ASP A 161 -40.44 0.65 25.58
CA ASP A 161 -41.09 0.75 26.89
C ASP A 161 -42.59 1.05 26.70
N ASP A 162 -43.40 0.16 27.27
CA ASP A 162 -44.79 0.38 27.62
C ASP A 162 -44.92 1.66 28.46
N ASP A 163 -45.91 2.49 28.16
CA ASP A 163 -46.70 3.16 29.20
C ASP A 163 -48.13 3.28 28.65
N ASP A 164 -48.97 2.39 29.17
CA ASP A 164 -50.40 2.58 29.33
C ASP A 164 -50.69 3.99 29.91
N ASP A 165 -51.73 4.65 29.41
CA ASP A 165 -52.84 5.13 30.24
C ASP A 165 -53.75 6.08 29.43
N ASP A 166 -54.95 5.57 29.19
CA ASP A 166 -56.25 6.18 29.46
C ASP A 166 -56.67 7.53 28.83
N ASP A 167 -57.88 7.44 28.26
CA ASP A 167 -58.99 8.38 28.30
C ASP A 167 -58.82 9.78 27.67
N ASP A 168 -59.56 10.02 26.58
CA ASP A 168 -60.82 10.77 26.71
C ASP A 168 -61.69 10.74 25.44
N ASP A 169 -62.98 10.60 25.70
CA ASP A 169 -64.18 10.61 24.85
C ASP A 169 -64.20 11.58 23.66
N ASP A 170 -64.79 11.13 22.54
CA ASP A 170 -65.85 11.87 21.83
C ASP A 170 -66.52 10.95 20.77
N ASP A 171 -67.66 10.33 21.12
CA ASP A 171 -68.99 10.42 20.45
C ASP A 171 -70.00 9.40 21.04
#